data_AF-A0A1I4A3Y7-F1
#
_entry.id   AF-A0A1I4A3Y7-F1
#
_cell.length_a   1.000
_cell.length_b   1.000
_cell.length_c   1.000
_cell.angle_alpha   90.00
_cell.angle_beta   90.00
_cell.angle_gamma   90.00
#
_symmetry.space_group_name_H-M   'P 1'
#
loop_
_entity.id
_entity.type
_entity.pdbx_description
1 polymer ?
#
loop_
_entity_poly.entity_id
_entity_poly.type
_entity_poly.pdbx_seq_one_letter_code
_entity_poly.pdbx_strand_id
1 'polypeptide(L)'
;MKTETGRYFLAFSMIVFLAACAPMTKLTSVQEGEIKFATQNSKKDLNHTVLARNHEKLAKEMRVKAQEQKEILKNKPSTSYLGRNGQRIKKRVARRIYNYEKAVEVNLAKAAHHKRIAQEQVNQKMFTKPDNAPDQIDKAKFKLNNSTSTETTEKL
;
A
#
# COMPACT_ATOMS: atom_id res chain seq x y z
N MET A 1 23.97 59.97 -22.67
CA MET A 1 23.87 58.56 -22.21
C MET A 1 22.55 58.01 -22.70
N LYS A 2 22.60 57.02 -23.60
CA LYS A 2 21.45 56.53 -24.37
C LYS A 2 20.70 55.45 -23.59
N THR A 3 19.40 55.63 -23.41
CA THR A 3 18.46 54.85 -22.59
C THR A 3 18.03 53.52 -23.23
N GLU A 4 18.95 52.81 -23.88
CA GLU A 4 18.61 51.55 -24.56
C GLU A 4 18.64 50.33 -23.62
N THR A 5 19.33 50.42 -22.48
CA THR A 5 19.45 49.31 -21.51
C THR A 5 18.21 49.11 -20.62
N GLY A 6 17.41 50.16 -20.41
CA GLY A 6 16.21 50.10 -19.56
C GLY A 6 15.08 49.26 -20.17
N ARG A 7 14.97 49.23 -21.51
CA ARG A 7 13.92 48.48 -22.22
C ARG A 7 14.14 46.97 -22.14
N TYR A 8 15.41 46.53 -22.21
CA TYR A 8 15.77 45.12 -22.06
C TYR A 8 15.65 44.65 -20.61
N PHE A 9 15.99 45.50 -19.63
CA PHE A 9 15.82 45.17 -18.21
C PHE A 9 14.34 44.97 -17.84
N LEU A 10 13.45 45.79 -18.42
CA LEU A 10 12.00 45.68 -18.23
C LEU A 10 11.43 44.44 -18.93
N ALA A 11 11.94 44.08 -20.11
CA ALA A 11 11.52 42.88 -20.83
C ALA A 11 11.98 41.58 -20.14
N PHE A 12 13.19 41.53 -19.59
CA PHE A 12 13.66 40.36 -18.82
C PHE A 12 12.86 40.13 -17.53
N SER A 13 12.44 41.21 -16.87
CA SER A 13 11.66 41.15 -15.62
C SER A 13 10.29 40.45 -15.81
N MET A 14 9.61 40.72 -16.93
CA MET A 14 8.32 40.07 -17.25
C MET A 14 8.44 38.58 -17.55
N ILE A 15 9.56 38.13 -18.12
CA ILE A 15 9.80 36.71 -18.45
C ILE A 15 10.00 35.87 -17.18
N VAL A 16 10.58 36.44 -16.12
CA VAL A 16 10.82 35.74 -14.84
C VAL A 16 9.53 35.59 -14.02
N PHE A 17 8.57 36.53 -14.14
CA PHE A 17 7.34 36.53 -13.34
C PHE A 17 6.28 35.50 -13.80
N LEU A 18 6.36 35.03 -15.05
CA LEU A 18 5.40 34.07 -15.63
C LEU A 18 5.58 32.61 -15.15
N ALA A 19 6.56 32.32 -14.29
CA ALA A 19 6.81 30.97 -13.78
C ALA A 19 6.10 30.64 -12.44
N ALA A 20 5.34 31.57 -11.85
CA ALA A 20 4.82 31.43 -10.48
C ALA A 20 3.37 30.92 -10.34
N CYS A 21 2.64 30.68 -11.43
CA CYS A 21 1.25 30.17 -11.39
C CYS A 21 1.06 28.77 -11.97
N ALA A 22 2.09 27.91 -11.90
CA ALA A 22 1.90 26.47 -12.08
C ALA A 22 1.87 25.81 -10.70
N PRO A 23 0.83 25.05 -10.32
CA PRO A 23 0.96 24.12 -9.23
C PRO A 23 2.10 23.17 -9.60
N MET A 24 3.16 23.12 -8.78
CA MET A 24 4.18 22.07 -8.86
C MET A 24 3.53 20.73 -8.53
N THR A 25 2.80 20.15 -9.48
CA THR A 25 2.59 18.70 -9.52
C THR A 25 3.96 18.09 -9.72
N LYS A 26 4.51 17.55 -8.63
CA LYS A 26 5.73 16.76 -8.65
C LYS A 26 5.53 15.64 -9.68
N LEU A 27 6.15 15.77 -10.85
CA LEU A 27 6.29 14.65 -11.78
C LEU A 27 7.42 13.77 -11.25
N THR A 28 7.18 13.12 -10.11
CA THR A 28 7.95 11.99 -9.64
C THR A 28 7.54 10.81 -10.53
N SER A 29 8.38 10.47 -11.50
CA SER A 29 8.29 9.29 -12.38
C SER A 29 8.43 7.94 -11.65
N VAL A 30 8.05 7.91 -10.38
CA VAL A 30 7.99 6.73 -9.50
C VAL A 30 6.62 6.65 -8.80
N GLN A 31 5.76 7.67 -8.92
CA GLN A 31 4.61 7.86 -8.03
C GLN A 31 3.24 7.70 -8.71
N GLU A 32 3.20 7.37 -10.00
CA GLU A 32 1.94 7.02 -10.70
C GLU A 32 1.37 5.67 -10.26
N GLY A 33 2.19 4.78 -9.69
CA GLY A 33 1.73 3.53 -9.08
C GLY A 33 1.25 3.68 -7.63
N GLU A 34 1.73 4.69 -6.89
CA GLU A 34 1.46 4.82 -5.45
C GLU A 34 0.23 5.71 -5.15
N ILE A 35 0.01 6.81 -5.88
CA ILE A 35 -1.08 7.75 -5.53
C ILE A 35 -2.46 7.20 -5.92
N LYS A 36 -2.58 6.53 -7.08
CA LYS A 36 -3.87 5.94 -7.48
C LYS A 36 -4.33 4.82 -6.54
N PHE A 37 -3.40 4.10 -5.91
CA PHE A 37 -3.73 3.11 -4.87
C PHE A 37 -4.01 3.74 -3.51
N ALA A 38 -3.37 4.85 -3.16
CA ALA A 38 -3.57 5.50 -1.86
C ALA A 38 -4.95 6.16 -1.72
N THR A 39 -5.51 6.73 -2.79
CA THR A 39 -6.78 7.49 -2.71
C THR A 39 -8.03 6.60 -2.78
N GLN A 40 -7.98 5.44 -3.44
CA GLN A 40 -9.14 4.52 -3.50
C GLN A 40 -9.30 3.63 -2.25
N ASN A 41 -8.30 3.56 -1.38
CA ASN A 41 -8.28 2.66 -0.21
C ASN A 41 -8.58 3.35 1.12
N SER A 42 -8.89 4.65 1.15
CA SER A 42 -9.08 5.37 2.42
C SER A 42 -10.40 5.07 3.14
N LYS A 43 -11.32 4.32 2.51
CA LYS A 43 -12.65 4.02 3.10
C LYS A 43 -13.13 2.57 2.93
N LYS A 44 -12.33 1.72 2.28
CA LYS A 44 -12.64 0.29 2.14
C LYS A 44 -11.79 -0.43 3.18
N ASP A 45 -12.42 -1.16 4.10
CA ASP A 45 -11.78 -2.03 5.08
C ASP A 45 -10.39 -2.46 4.61
N LEU A 46 -9.35 -1.88 5.21
CA LEU A 46 -7.96 -2.13 4.83
C LEU A 46 -7.68 -3.61 5.07
N ASN A 47 -7.91 -4.41 4.03
CA ASN A 47 -7.77 -5.85 4.15
C ASN A 47 -6.28 -6.15 4.30
N HIS A 48 -5.84 -6.28 5.55
CA HIS A 48 -4.44 -6.48 5.87
C HIS A 48 -3.87 -7.76 5.24
N THR A 49 -4.71 -8.73 4.87
CA THR A 49 -4.27 -9.88 4.07
C THR A 49 -3.83 -9.49 2.65
N VAL A 50 -4.53 -8.54 2.02
CA VAL A 50 -4.18 -8.02 0.69
C VAL A 50 -2.90 -7.18 0.78
N LEU A 51 -2.79 -6.30 1.79
CA LEU A 51 -1.57 -5.52 2.01
C LEU A 51 -0.35 -6.42 2.24
N ALA A 52 -0.50 -7.48 3.04
CA ALA A 52 0.55 -8.45 3.25
C ALA A 52 1.00 -9.12 1.94
N ARG A 53 0.06 -9.61 1.13
CA ARG A 53 0.36 -10.23 -0.18
C ARG A 53 1.04 -9.27 -1.14
N ASN A 54 0.63 -8.00 -1.16
CA ASN A 54 1.27 -6.98 -2.00
C ASN A 54 2.74 -6.78 -1.61
N HIS A 55 3.03 -6.65 -0.32
CA HIS A 55 4.40 -6.54 0.15
C HIS A 55 5.23 -7.82 -0.11
N GLU A 56 4.65 -9.01 0.00
CA GLU A 56 5.32 -10.25 -0.39
C GLU A 56 5.66 -10.27 -1.89
N LYS A 57 4.74 -9.84 -2.75
CA LYS A 57 4.98 -9.73 -4.18
C LYS A 57 6.12 -8.76 -4.48
N LEU A 58 6.10 -7.58 -3.87
CA LEU A 58 7.18 -6.60 -4.00
C LEU A 58 8.53 -7.17 -3.52
N ALA A 59 8.54 -7.90 -2.40
CA ALA A 59 9.76 -8.56 -1.92
C ALA A 59 10.29 -9.60 -2.95
N LYS A 60 9.41 -10.38 -3.58
CA LYS A 60 9.81 -11.31 -4.65
C LYS A 60 10.40 -10.58 -5.85
N GLU A 61 9.76 -9.51 -6.30
CA GLU A 61 10.26 -8.69 -7.41
C GLU A 61 11.63 -8.07 -7.10
N MET A 62 11.84 -7.58 -5.88
CA MET A 62 13.14 -7.03 -5.47
C MET A 62 14.22 -8.11 -5.40
N ARG A 63 13.89 -9.34 -4.97
CA ARG A 63 14.83 -10.47 -5.02
C ARG A 63 15.27 -10.79 -6.44
N VAL A 64 14.34 -10.82 -7.39
CA VAL A 64 14.66 -11.07 -8.81
C VAL A 64 15.60 -9.98 -9.33
N LYS A 65 15.29 -8.70 -9.08
CA LYS A 65 16.16 -7.58 -9.49
C LYS A 65 17.55 -7.63 -8.84
N ALA A 66 17.65 -8.03 -7.58
CA ALA A 66 18.94 -8.23 -6.92
C ALA A 66 19.76 -9.32 -7.61
N GLN A 67 19.12 -10.44 -7.97
CA GLN A 67 19.79 -11.53 -8.68
C GLN A 67 20.25 -11.13 -10.08
N GLU A 68 19.41 -10.41 -10.84
CA GLU A 68 19.80 -9.87 -12.15
C GLU A 68 21.06 -9.00 -12.06
N GLN A 69 21.15 -8.11 -11.07
CA GLN A 69 22.33 -7.28 -10.88
C GLN A 69 23.57 -8.11 -10.47
N LYS A 70 23.40 -9.20 -9.72
CA LYS A 70 24.48 -10.14 -9.38
C LYS A 70 24.99 -10.88 -10.62
N GLU A 71 24.09 -11.36 -11.47
CA GLU A 71 24.47 -12.04 -12.73
C GLU A 71 25.20 -11.08 -13.69
N ILE A 72 24.78 -9.81 -13.79
CA ILE A 72 25.49 -8.79 -14.58
C ILE A 72 26.95 -8.62 -14.10
N LEU A 73 27.20 -8.65 -12.79
CA LEU A 73 28.55 -8.58 -12.25
C LEU A 73 29.36 -9.85 -12.52
N LYS A 74 28.71 -11.01 -12.44
CA LYS A 74 29.36 -12.31 -12.65
C LYS A 74 29.78 -12.53 -14.10
N ASN A 75 28.95 -12.09 -15.06
CA ASN A 75 29.16 -12.33 -16.48
C ASN A 75 30.13 -11.33 -17.15
N LYS A 76 30.61 -10.33 -16.43
CA LYS A 76 31.55 -9.33 -16.98
C LYS A 76 32.99 -9.68 -16.61
N PRO A 77 33.96 -9.60 -17.55
CA PRO A 77 35.35 -9.92 -17.23
C PRO A 77 35.90 -8.93 -16.20
N SER A 78 36.79 -9.39 -15.32
CA SER A 78 37.38 -8.58 -14.24
C SER A 78 38.05 -7.30 -14.76
N THR A 79 38.66 -7.36 -15.94
CA THR A 79 39.29 -6.24 -16.65
C THR A 79 38.32 -5.10 -16.99
N SER A 80 37.04 -5.40 -17.17
CA SER A 80 36.00 -4.38 -17.41
C SER A 80 35.81 -3.40 -16.26
N TYR A 81 36.31 -3.74 -15.07
CA TYR A 81 36.20 -2.90 -13.88
C TYR A 81 37.52 -2.18 -13.56
N LEU A 82 38.51 -2.26 -14.44
CA LEU A 82 39.76 -1.52 -14.31
C LEU A 82 39.54 -0.02 -14.58
N GLY A 83 40.37 0.81 -13.94
CA GLY A 83 40.31 2.25 -14.07
C GLY A 83 39.10 2.89 -13.35
N ARG A 84 39.07 4.23 -13.37
CA ARG A 84 38.11 5.02 -12.58
C ARG A 84 36.64 4.76 -12.97
N ASN A 85 36.37 4.61 -14.27
CA ASN A 85 35.01 4.36 -14.77
C ASN A 85 34.53 2.94 -14.44
N GLY A 86 35.38 1.94 -14.62
CA GLY A 86 35.07 0.55 -14.27
C GLY A 86 34.74 0.39 -12.79
N GLN A 87 35.56 0.96 -11.90
CA GLN A 87 35.31 0.95 -10.46
C GLN A 87 34.03 1.70 -10.07
N ARG A 88 33.70 2.80 -10.77
CA ARG A 88 32.45 3.55 -10.56
C ARG A 88 31.23 2.71 -10.91
N ILE A 89 31.28 1.95 -12.01
CA ILE A 89 30.22 1.04 -12.42
C ILE A 89 30.06 -0.08 -11.39
N LYS A 90 31.17 -0.71 -10.97
CA LYS A 90 31.15 -1.78 -9.95
C LYS A 90 30.47 -1.32 -8.66
N LYS A 91 30.86 -0.15 -8.13
CA LYS A 91 30.26 0.45 -6.93
C LYS A 91 28.77 0.76 -7.12
N ARG A 92 28.38 1.27 -8.29
CA ARG A 92 26.97 1.58 -8.60
C ARG A 92 26.11 0.32 -8.59
N VAL A 93 26.58 -0.77 -9.22
CA VAL A 93 25.84 -2.04 -9.25
C VAL A 93 25.80 -2.68 -7.87
N ALA A 94 26.91 -2.67 -7.12
CA ALA A 94 26.93 -3.15 -5.73
C ALA A 94 25.92 -2.41 -4.84
N ARG A 95 25.81 -1.07 -4.98
CA ARG A 95 24.79 -0.29 -4.27
C ARG A 95 23.37 -0.67 -4.68
N ARG A 96 23.11 -0.95 -5.96
CA ARG A 96 21.78 -1.41 -6.41
C ARG A 96 21.40 -2.73 -5.79
N ILE A 97 22.32 -3.70 -5.75
CA ILE A 97 22.12 -5.00 -5.09
C ILE A 97 21.73 -4.78 -3.63
N TYR A 98 22.54 -4.01 -2.90
CA TYR A 98 22.28 -3.70 -1.49
C TYR A 98 20.90 -3.05 -1.29
N ASN A 99 20.54 -2.08 -2.12
CA ASN A 99 19.24 -1.41 -2.01
C ASN A 99 18.07 -2.37 -2.27
N TYR A 100 18.19 -3.27 -3.25
CA TYR A 100 17.15 -4.27 -3.51
C TYR A 100 17.04 -5.27 -2.37
N GLU A 101 18.16 -5.78 -1.86
CA GLU A 101 18.17 -6.67 -0.68
C GLU A 101 17.53 -5.99 0.54
N LYS A 102 17.86 -4.72 0.79
CA LYS A 102 17.22 -3.96 1.85
C LYS A 102 15.72 -3.79 1.63
N ALA A 103 15.30 -3.55 0.39
CA ALA A 103 13.89 -3.47 0.04
C ALA A 103 13.17 -4.81 0.25
N VAL A 104 13.82 -5.96 0.04
CA VAL A 104 13.28 -7.28 0.38
C VAL A 104 12.99 -7.37 1.88
N GLU A 105 13.97 -7.04 2.72
CA GLU A 105 13.80 -7.07 4.19
C GLU A 105 12.64 -6.20 4.66
N VAL A 106 12.61 -4.95 4.18
CA VAL A 106 11.57 -3.97 4.57
C VAL A 106 10.19 -4.46 4.14
N ASN A 107 10.05 -4.97 2.92
CA ASN A 107 8.75 -5.47 2.44
C ASN A 107 8.32 -6.73 3.19
N LEU A 108 9.23 -7.65 3.51
CA LEU A 108 8.88 -8.83 4.31
C LEU A 108 8.47 -8.46 5.73
N ALA A 109 9.13 -7.49 6.35
CA ALA A 109 8.74 -6.97 7.67
C ALA A 109 7.33 -6.35 7.64
N LYS A 110 7.03 -5.55 6.61
CA LYS A 110 5.68 -4.98 6.40
C LYS A 110 4.63 -6.06 6.15
N ALA A 111 4.95 -7.08 5.36
CA ALA A 111 4.06 -8.20 5.12
C ALA A 111 3.74 -8.95 6.42
N ALA A 112 4.76 -9.26 7.23
CA ALA A 112 4.60 -9.91 8.53
C ALA A 112 3.74 -9.07 9.48
N HIS A 113 3.98 -7.75 9.53
CA HIS A 113 3.19 -6.82 10.32
C HIS A 113 1.70 -6.86 9.95
N HIS A 114 1.37 -6.79 8.66
CA HIS A 114 -0.02 -6.87 8.22
C HIS A 114 -0.64 -8.26 8.41
N LYS A 115 0.12 -9.34 8.28
CA LYS A 115 -0.37 -10.69 8.64
C LYS A 115 -0.79 -10.78 10.11
N ARG A 116 0.02 -10.22 11.01
CA ARG A 116 -0.28 -10.20 12.45
C ARG A 116 -1.58 -9.46 12.73
N ILE A 117 -1.77 -8.28 12.13
CA ILE A 117 -3.01 -7.50 12.30
C ILE A 117 -4.22 -8.28 11.75
N ALA A 118 -4.07 -8.93 10.59
CA ALA A 118 -5.15 -9.74 10.03
C ALA A 118 -5.54 -10.91 10.97
N GLN A 119 -4.56 -11.55 11.62
CA GLN A 119 -4.82 -12.60 12.61
C GLN A 119 -5.52 -12.04 13.86
N GLU A 120 -5.08 -10.90 14.37
CA GLU A 120 -5.71 -10.22 15.50
C GLU A 120 -7.17 -9.85 15.21
N GLN A 121 -7.47 -9.37 13.99
CA GLN A 121 -8.84 -9.07 13.55
C GLN A 121 -9.72 -10.33 13.46
N VAL A 122 -9.18 -11.46 12.99
CA VAL A 122 -9.91 -12.73 12.96
C VAL A 122 -10.24 -13.18 14.38
N ASN A 123 -9.26 -13.13 15.28
CA ASN A 123 -9.45 -13.52 16.68
C ASN A 123 -10.51 -12.64 17.36
N GLN A 124 -10.43 -11.32 17.20
CA GLN A 124 -11.43 -10.40 17.76
C GLN A 124 -12.85 -10.72 17.27
N LYS A 125 -13.03 -11.00 15.96
CA LYS A 125 -14.34 -11.39 15.41
C LYS A 125 -14.87 -12.71 15.98
N MET A 126 -13.98 -13.64 16.37
CA MET A 126 -14.40 -14.87 17.05
C MET A 126 -14.91 -14.59 18.46
N PHE A 127 -14.28 -13.67 19.21
CA PHE A 127 -14.70 -13.32 20.58
C PHE A 127 -15.91 -12.37 20.66
N THR A 128 -16.22 -11.63 19.59
CA THR A 128 -17.38 -10.72 19.55
C THR A 128 -18.63 -11.35 18.93
N LYS A 129 -18.56 -12.60 18.47
CA LYS A 129 -19.75 -13.37 18.10
C LYS A 129 -20.45 -13.80 19.40
N PRO A 130 -21.70 -13.38 19.67
CA PRO A 130 -22.38 -13.82 20.88
C PRO A 130 -22.65 -15.32 20.76
N ASP A 131 -22.04 -16.11 21.62
CA ASP A 131 -22.22 -17.57 21.67
C ASP A 131 -23.64 -17.99 22.09
N ASN A 132 -24.50 -17.06 22.50
CA ASN A 132 -25.89 -17.33 22.85
C ASN A 132 -26.80 -16.22 22.32
N ALA A 133 -27.27 -16.34 21.07
CA ALA A 133 -28.63 -15.91 20.79
C ALA A 133 -29.52 -17.07 21.24
N PRO A 134 -30.28 -16.97 22.34
CA PRO A 134 -31.32 -17.96 22.58
C PRO A 134 -32.20 -17.97 21.34
N ASP A 135 -32.37 -19.17 20.80
CA ASP A 135 -33.36 -19.50 19.80
C ASP A 135 -34.61 -18.69 20.11
N GLN A 136 -35.08 -17.88 19.16
CA GLN A 136 -36.33 -17.17 19.32
C GLN A 136 -37.42 -18.23 19.33
N ILE A 137 -37.63 -18.85 20.50
CA ILE A 137 -38.75 -19.73 20.76
C ILE A 137 -39.97 -18.96 20.29
N ASP A 138 -40.61 -19.51 19.26
CA ASP A 138 -41.83 -19.05 18.64
C ASP A 138 -42.82 -18.55 19.70
N LYS A 139 -42.79 -17.25 20.01
CA LYS A 139 -43.77 -16.60 20.90
C LYS A 139 -45.19 -16.73 20.33
N ALA A 140 -45.32 -17.11 19.06
CA ALA A 140 -46.57 -17.44 18.40
C ALA A 140 -47.16 -18.80 18.85
N LYS A 141 -46.34 -19.78 19.24
CA LYS A 141 -46.86 -21.12 19.62
C LYS A 141 -47.32 -21.21 21.07
N PHE A 142 -46.78 -20.42 21.99
CA PHE A 142 -47.24 -20.43 23.38
C PHE A 142 -48.63 -19.76 23.56
N LYS A 143 -49.01 -18.85 22.66
CA LYS A 143 -50.27 -18.09 22.78
C LYS A 143 -51.50 -18.83 22.23
N LEU A 144 -51.32 -19.84 21.37
CA LEU A 144 -52.44 -20.61 20.79
C LEU A 144 -52.92 -21.75 21.70
N ASN A 145 -52.04 -22.24 22.57
CA ASN A 145 -52.31 -23.42 23.41
C ASN A 145 -53.03 -23.06 24.72
N ASN A 146 -53.01 -21.78 25.11
CA ASN A 146 -53.67 -21.31 26.32
C ASN A 146 -55.04 -20.68 26.06
N SER A 147 -55.42 -20.45 24.79
CA SER A 147 -56.74 -19.95 24.42
C SER A 147 -57.75 -21.05 24.09
N THR A 148 -57.33 -22.32 24.06
CA THR A 148 -58.20 -23.47 23.75
C THR A 148 -58.69 -24.22 24.99
N SER A 149 -58.33 -23.78 26.20
CA SER A 149 -58.66 -24.48 27.46
C SER A 149 -59.70 -23.75 28.34
N THR A 150 -60.31 -22.64 27.89
CA THR A 150 -61.27 -21.88 28.71
C THR A 150 -62.65 -21.73 28.09
N GLU A 151 -63.04 -22.58 27.14
CA GLU A 151 -64.37 -22.50 26.51
C GLU A 151 -65.11 -23.86 26.51
N THR A 152 -65.10 -24.59 27.63
CA THR A 152 -65.98 -25.78 27.80
C THR A 152 -66.42 -26.01 29.26
N THR A 153 -66.80 -24.98 30.00
CA THR A 153 -67.56 -25.15 31.26
C THR A 153 -68.50 -23.97 31.52
N GLU A 154 -69.52 -23.78 30.68
CA GLU A 154 -70.78 -23.15 31.12
C GLU A 154 -71.89 -23.41 30.10
N LYS A 155 -72.59 -24.53 30.27
CA LYS A 155 -73.98 -24.71 29.85
C LYS A 155 -74.55 -25.92 30.58
N LEU A 156 -75.14 -25.67 31.74
CA LEU A 156 -76.28 -26.43 32.25
C LEU A 156 -77.46 -25.48 32.28
#